data_AF-A0A2N6VN62-F1
#
_entry.id   AF-A0A2N6VN62-F1
#
_cell.length_a   1.000
_cell.length_b   1.000
_cell.length_c   1.000
_cell.angle_alpha   90.00
_cell.angle_beta   90.00
_cell.angle_gamma   90.00
#
_symmetry.space_group_name_H-M   'P 1'
#
loop_
_entity.id
_entity.type
_entity.pdbx_description
1 polymer ?
#
loop_
_entity_poly.entity_id
_entity_poly.type
_entity_poly.pdbx_seq_one_letter_code
_entity_poly.pdbx_strand_id
1 'polypeptide(L)'
;MIPAKTLATSALVATALTTLSACAVNQTERPGNSYETGSPDPVPSISAPADTPELTVVDASPGGSRDTDPLWDTLAKAAGDKKPMYVDAVVHTGAEVGDSDRVTLTPDTPDSVSVTVDKKAVSENSPGFYRIRGTFEAEQLGDSAFDLSTKSTDEIPGLIPKNKELKKECSDPEGANRIGAAAEKLANDPDTREDLRKTWISAPELWWAIQQSAVLMRETNGETEGDFFFQACESVQS
;
A
#
# COMPACT_ATOMS: atom_id res chain seq x y z
N MET A 1 -72.35 9.78 -32.88
CA MET A 1 -73.12 8.89 -33.78
C MET A 1 -72.17 7.87 -34.38
N ILE A 2 -72.39 6.59 -34.11
CA ILE A 2 -71.62 5.46 -34.67
C ILE A 2 -72.27 5.08 -36.01
N PRO A 3 -71.47 4.59 -36.98
CA PRO A 3 -71.78 3.26 -37.50
C PRO A 3 -70.55 2.36 -37.54
N ALA A 4 -70.74 1.16 -37.03
CA ALA A 4 -69.86 0.01 -37.22
C ALA A 4 -70.26 -0.73 -38.50
N LYS A 5 -69.30 -1.33 -39.20
CA LYS A 5 -69.52 -2.55 -40.00
C LYS A 5 -68.23 -3.36 -40.10
N THR A 6 -68.24 -4.43 -39.30
CA THR A 6 -67.67 -5.77 -39.46
C THR A 6 -67.04 -6.15 -40.81
N LEU A 7 -65.91 -6.88 -40.75
CA LEU A 7 -65.77 -8.22 -41.33
C LEU A 7 -64.68 -9.01 -40.58
N ALA A 8 -65.06 -10.21 -40.14
CA ALA A 8 -64.20 -11.23 -39.56
C ALA A 8 -63.37 -11.94 -40.65
N THR A 9 -62.21 -12.52 -40.31
CA THR A 9 -61.88 -13.95 -40.47
C THR A 9 -60.50 -14.23 -39.87
N SER A 10 -60.42 -15.34 -39.14
CA SER A 10 -59.29 -15.88 -38.38
C SER A 10 -58.07 -16.25 -39.21
N ALA A 11 -56.87 -16.09 -38.63
CA ALA A 11 -55.70 -16.88 -39.00
C ALA A 11 -54.88 -17.23 -37.74
N LEU A 12 -54.68 -18.54 -37.61
CA LEU A 12 -53.91 -19.30 -36.64
C LEU A 12 -52.44 -18.84 -36.46
N VAL A 13 -51.95 -19.07 -35.24
CA VAL A 13 -50.60 -19.58 -34.89
C VAL A 13 -49.41 -18.61 -35.01
N ALA A 14 -48.84 -18.24 -33.85
CA ALA A 14 -47.56 -18.80 -33.38
C ALA A 14 -47.13 -18.07 -32.09
N THR A 15 -47.19 -18.78 -30.96
CA THR A 15 -46.43 -18.43 -29.76
C THR A 15 -44.94 -18.53 -30.08
N ALA A 16 -44.29 -17.40 -30.35
CA ALA A 16 -42.85 -17.29 -30.27
C ALA A 16 -42.48 -16.90 -28.84
N LEU A 17 -42.30 -17.91 -27.99
CA LEU A 17 -41.43 -17.79 -26.82
C LEU A 17 -40.05 -17.41 -27.36
N THR A 18 -39.67 -16.13 -27.24
CA THR A 18 -38.29 -15.72 -27.46
C THR A 18 -37.47 -16.28 -26.31
N THR A 19 -37.03 -17.53 -26.47
CA THR A 19 -35.86 -18.04 -25.77
C THR A 19 -34.72 -17.10 -26.15
N LEU A 20 -34.31 -16.24 -25.22
CA LEU A 20 -32.99 -15.64 -25.27
C LEU A 20 -32.01 -16.82 -25.24
N SER A 21 -31.58 -17.23 -26.42
CA SER A 21 -30.43 -18.10 -26.60
C SER A 21 -29.25 -17.35 -26.00
N ALA A 22 -28.99 -17.64 -24.72
CA ALA A 22 -27.72 -17.38 -24.10
C ALA A 22 -26.67 -17.96 -25.05
N CYS A 23 -25.87 -17.08 -25.64
CA CYS A 23 -24.64 -17.49 -26.28
C CYS A 23 -23.88 -18.30 -25.23
N ALA A 24 -23.82 -19.61 -25.44
CA ALA A 24 -22.95 -20.49 -24.70
C ALA A 24 -21.54 -19.94 -24.92
N VAL A 25 -21.02 -19.27 -23.90
CA VAL A 25 -19.60 -18.96 -23.81
C VAL A 25 -18.91 -20.31 -23.88
N ASN A 26 -18.20 -20.55 -24.98
CA ASN A 26 -17.23 -21.61 -25.07
C ASN A 26 -16.32 -21.46 -23.85
N GLN A 27 -16.48 -22.35 -22.86
CA GLN A 27 -15.48 -22.54 -21.82
C GLN A 27 -14.30 -23.21 -22.50
N THR A 28 -13.51 -22.41 -23.20
CA THR A 28 -12.09 -22.74 -23.37
C THR A 28 -11.54 -22.72 -21.95
N GLU A 29 -11.25 -23.92 -21.42
CA GLU A 29 -10.53 -24.15 -20.18
C GLU A 29 -9.54 -23.03 -19.91
N ARG A 30 -9.84 -22.20 -18.91
CA ARG A 30 -8.82 -21.37 -18.26
C ARG A 30 -7.79 -22.37 -17.73
N PRO A 31 -6.49 -22.26 -18.09
CA PRO A 31 -5.47 -23.14 -17.54
C PRO A 31 -5.62 -23.17 -16.03
N GLY A 32 -5.80 -24.36 -15.47
CA GLY A 32 -6.05 -24.54 -14.05
C GLY A 32 -4.99 -23.80 -13.24
N ASN A 33 -5.46 -22.98 -12.28
CA ASN A 33 -4.62 -22.37 -11.27
C ASN A 33 -4.09 -23.46 -10.34
N SER A 34 -3.12 -24.25 -10.80
CA SER A 34 -2.21 -24.98 -9.94
C SER A 34 -0.99 -24.10 -9.73
N TYR A 35 -1.16 -23.04 -8.93
CA TYR A 35 0.00 -22.46 -8.26
C TYR A 35 0.38 -23.48 -7.21
N GLU A 36 1.55 -24.11 -7.36
CA GLU A 36 2.15 -24.81 -6.24
C GLU A 36 2.19 -23.83 -5.07
N THR A 37 1.39 -24.09 -4.03
CA THR A 37 1.53 -23.48 -2.72
C THR A 37 2.82 -24.02 -2.11
N GLY A 38 3.96 -23.59 -2.65
CA GLY A 38 5.20 -23.62 -1.91
C GLY A 38 5.01 -22.70 -0.72
N SER A 39 5.12 -23.24 0.49
CA SER A 39 5.30 -22.40 1.67
C SER A 39 6.37 -21.35 1.34
N PRO A 40 6.18 -20.07 1.69
CA PRO A 40 7.27 -19.12 1.58
C PRO A 40 8.46 -19.71 2.33
N ASP A 41 9.64 -19.69 1.70
CA ASP A 41 10.87 -20.07 2.39
C ASP A 41 10.91 -19.29 3.72
N PRO A 42 11.17 -19.98 4.86
CA PRO A 42 11.19 -19.31 6.15
C PRO A 42 12.21 -18.17 6.10
N VAL A 43 11.70 -16.95 6.20
CA VAL A 43 12.55 -15.75 6.31
C VAL A 43 13.47 -15.99 7.50
N PRO A 44 14.80 -15.92 7.34
CA PRO A 44 15.72 -16.12 8.45
C PRO A 44 15.33 -15.18 9.59
N SER A 45 15.10 -15.74 10.78
CA SER A 45 14.88 -14.91 11.96
C SER A 45 16.15 -14.12 12.22
N ILE A 46 16.06 -12.81 12.04
CA ILE A 46 17.16 -11.89 12.28
C ILE A 46 17.10 -11.57 13.77
N SER A 47 18.03 -12.10 14.54
CA SER A 47 18.18 -11.67 15.93
C SER A 47 18.54 -10.18 15.91
N ALA A 48 17.62 -9.35 16.39
CA ALA A 48 17.91 -7.95 16.64
C ALA A 48 19.18 -7.86 17.51
N PRO A 49 20.16 -6.99 17.18
CA PRO A 49 21.28 -6.73 18.07
C PRO A 49 20.81 -6.45 19.50
N ALA A 50 21.58 -6.86 20.50
CA ALA A 50 21.20 -6.76 21.92
C ALA A 50 20.82 -5.33 22.37
N ASP A 51 21.28 -4.31 21.64
CA ASP A 51 21.03 -2.89 21.90
C ASP A 51 19.87 -2.31 21.06
N THR A 52 19.12 -3.15 20.35
CA THR A 52 17.95 -2.71 19.56
C THR A 52 16.82 -2.30 20.51
N PRO A 53 16.23 -1.10 20.34
CA PRO A 53 15.06 -0.70 21.11
C PRO A 53 13.93 -1.73 21.05
N GLU A 54 13.26 -1.95 22.18
CA GLU A 54 12.13 -2.89 22.30
C GLU A 54 10.99 -2.54 21.32
N LEU A 55 10.81 -1.25 21.03
CA LEU A 55 9.92 -0.75 20.00
C LEU A 55 10.70 -0.53 18.71
N THR A 56 10.41 -1.33 17.69
CA THR A 56 11.02 -1.22 16.36
C THR A 56 9.91 -1.11 15.33
N VAL A 57 9.90 -0.03 14.56
CA VAL A 57 9.07 0.11 13.35
C VAL A 57 10.00 0.06 12.16
N VAL A 58 9.84 -0.96 11.33
CA VAL A 58 10.55 -1.09 10.06
C VAL A 58 9.51 -1.05 8.95
N ASP A 59 9.69 -0.10 8.05
CA ASP A 59 8.90 0.13 6.83
C ASP A 59 7.47 0.58 7.05
N ALA A 60 7.37 1.75 7.67
CA ALA A 60 6.19 2.55 7.48
C ALA A 60 6.40 3.43 6.25
N SER A 61 5.89 2.99 5.11
CA SER A 61 5.38 3.93 4.12
C SER A 61 3.97 4.32 4.57
N PRO A 62 3.78 5.36 5.41
CA PRO A 62 2.47 5.68 5.94
C PRO A 62 1.49 5.92 4.81
N GLY A 63 0.38 5.22 4.87
CA GLY A 63 -0.60 5.19 3.79
C GLY A 63 -2.05 5.24 4.26
N GLY A 64 -2.28 5.21 5.57
CA GLY A 64 -3.61 5.21 6.16
C GLY A 64 -3.77 6.23 7.29
N SER A 65 -5.02 6.39 7.70
CA SER A 65 -5.41 7.24 8.83
C SER A 65 -4.69 6.84 10.11
N ARG A 66 -4.64 7.77 11.08
CA ARG A 66 -4.13 7.57 12.45
C ARG A 66 -4.49 6.21 13.05
N ASP A 67 -5.75 5.80 12.94
CA ASP A 67 -6.28 4.62 13.64
C ASP A 67 -5.93 3.29 12.96
N THR A 68 -5.39 3.35 11.75
CA THR A 68 -5.19 2.18 10.88
C THR A 68 -3.74 1.95 10.50
N ASP A 69 -2.87 2.95 10.66
CA ASP A 69 -1.46 2.83 10.28
C ASP A 69 -0.60 2.36 11.47
N PRO A 70 0.16 1.25 11.32
CA PRO A 70 1.04 0.74 12.37
C PRO A 70 2.11 1.73 12.84
N LEU A 71 2.52 2.69 11.98
CA LEU A 71 3.46 3.73 12.38
C LEU A 71 2.87 4.57 13.51
N TRP A 72 1.66 5.09 13.31
CA TRP A 72 1.03 6.02 14.23
C TRP A 72 0.74 5.37 15.59
N ASP A 73 0.29 4.12 15.59
CA ASP A 73 0.11 3.33 16.81
C ASP A 73 1.44 3.15 17.57
N THR A 74 2.51 2.79 16.86
CA THR A 74 3.81 2.57 17.51
C THR A 74 4.42 3.87 18.03
N LEU A 75 4.28 4.98 17.28
CA LEU A 75 4.70 6.31 17.73
C LEU A 75 3.94 6.74 18.99
N ALA A 76 2.62 6.55 19.01
CA ALA A 76 1.77 6.87 20.16
C ALA A 76 2.17 6.04 21.39
N LYS A 77 2.41 4.74 21.21
CA LYS A 77 2.88 3.84 22.27
C LYS A 77 4.25 4.26 22.82
N ALA A 78 5.22 4.54 21.93
CA ALA A 78 6.55 5.00 22.34
C ALA A 78 6.50 6.29 23.15
N ALA A 79 5.67 7.26 22.71
CA ALA A 79 5.46 8.51 23.42
C ALA A 79 4.80 8.32 24.80
N GLY A 80 3.76 7.47 24.87
CA GLY A 80 3.06 7.15 26.13
C GLY A 80 3.95 6.44 27.14
N ASP A 81 4.73 5.45 26.68
CA ASP A 81 5.65 4.66 27.51
C ASP A 81 6.96 5.41 27.82
N LYS A 82 7.22 6.54 27.14
CA LYS A 82 8.48 7.30 27.20
C LYS A 82 9.70 6.42 26.93
N LYS A 83 9.57 5.52 25.96
CA LYS A 83 10.62 4.59 25.55
C LYS A 83 11.22 5.03 24.22
N PRO A 84 12.55 4.89 24.04
CA PRO A 84 13.14 5.05 22.72
C PRO A 84 12.62 3.96 21.78
N MET A 85 12.54 4.31 20.51
CA MET A 85 12.11 3.41 19.44
C MET A 85 13.05 3.53 18.25
N TYR A 86 13.23 2.44 17.51
CA TYR A 86 13.85 2.49 16.20
C TYR A 86 12.80 2.73 15.13
N VAL A 87 13.04 3.71 14.25
CA VAL A 87 12.18 3.99 13.08
C VAL A 87 13.02 3.88 11.83
N ASP A 88 12.50 3.12 10.88
CA ASP A 88 12.92 3.12 9.49
C ASP A 88 11.67 3.21 8.62
N ALA A 89 11.33 4.40 8.14
CA ALA A 89 10.05 4.72 7.52
C ALA A 89 10.26 5.58 6.27
N VAL A 90 9.46 5.39 5.23
CA VAL A 90 9.56 6.15 3.97
C VAL A 90 8.26 6.92 3.73
N VAL A 91 8.27 8.22 3.99
CA VAL A 91 7.11 9.09 3.80
C VAL A 91 7.06 9.58 2.36
N HIS A 92 5.98 9.27 1.64
CA HIS A 92 5.67 9.93 0.38
C HIS A 92 4.97 11.26 0.66
N THR A 93 5.43 12.36 0.06
CA THR A 93 4.78 13.66 0.18
C THR A 93 5.05 14.52 -1.05
N GLY A 94 4.01 15.19 -1.54
CA GLY A 94 4.12 16.21 -2.58
C GLY A 94 4.50 17.60 -2.03
N ALA A 95 4.65 17.75 -0.71
CA ALA A 95 5.02 19.03 -0.10
C ALA A 95 6.53 19.26 -0.18
N GLU A 96 6.95 20.51 -0.41
CA GLU A 96 8.36 20.88 -0.35
C GLU A 96 8.93 20.66 1.06
N VAL A 97 9.99 19.86 1.15
CA VAL A 97 10.69 19.63 2.42
C VAL A 97 11.76 20.70 2.59
N GLY A 98 11.57 21.57 3.57
CA GLY A 98 12.48 22.67 3.84
C GLY A 98 13.92 22.27 4.19
N ASP A 99 14.79 23.28 4.15
CA ASP A 99 16.24 23.18 4.43
C ASP A 99 16.61 23.48 5.89
N SER A 100 15.62 23.50 6.79
CA SER A 100 15.86 23.70 8.23
C SER A 100 16.50 22.47 8.89
N ASP A 101 17.17 22.70 10.03
CA ASP A 101 17.79 21.64 10.84
C ASP A 101 16.80 20.57 11.31
N ARG A 102 15.52 20.95 11.40
CA ARG A 102 14.39 20.07 11.66
C ARG A 102 13.40 20.19 10.52
N VAL A 103 12.89 19.07 10.03
CA VAL A 103 11.94 19.00 8.93
C VAL A 103 10.67 18.32 9.37
N THR A 104 9.55 18.76 8.81
CA THR A 104 8.24 18.13 9.02
C THR A 104 7.84 17.40 7.74
N LEU A 105 7.63 16.10 7.84
CA LEU A 105 7.12 15.26 6.77
C LEU A 105 5.65 14.97 7.06
N THR A 106 4.78 15.28 6.12
CA THR A 106 3.34 14.95 6.19
C THR A 106 3.00 14.08 5.00
N PRO A 107 2.58 12.83 5.23
CA PRO A 107 2.16 11.97 4.12
C PRO A 107 1.01 12.61 3.36
N ASP A 108 0.97 12.42 2.05
CA ASP A 108 -0.05 12.97 1.16
C ASP A 108 -1.37 12.18 1.15
N THR A 109 -1.61 11.39 2.20
CA THR A 109 -2.83 10.61 2.39
C THR A 109 -3.80 11.32 3.35
N PRO A 110 -5.12 11.19 3.15
CA PRO A 110 -6.11 11.78 4.06
C PRO A 110 -5.92 11.31 5.50
N ASP A 111 -6.17 12.20 6.46
CA ASP A 111 -6.12 11.94 7.91
C ASP A 111 -4.77 11.38 8.42
N SER A 112 -3.69 11.64 7.66
CA SER A 112 -2.33 11.31 8.06
C SER A 112 -1.78 12.23 9.14
N VAL A 113 -0.74 11.74 9.80
CA VAL A 113 -0.07 12.41 10.92
C VAL A 113 1.26 13.00 10.45
N SER A 114 1.54 14.23 10.85
CA SER A 114 2.82 14.88 10.56
C SER A 114 3.93 14.39 11.50
N VAL A 115 5.14 14.23 10.98
CA VAL A 115 6.32 13.87 11.78
C VAL A 115 7.40 14.94 11.62
N THR A 116 7.78 15.58 12.72
CA THR A 116 8.92 16.50 12.78
C THR A 116 10.16 15.80 13.31
N VAL A 117 11.28 15.89 12.62
CA VAL A 117 12.53 15.19 12.96
C VAL A 117 13.76 15.99 12.50
N ASP A 118 14.94 15.70 13.06
CA ASP A 118 16.18 16.33 12.59
C ASP A 118 16.49 15.95 11.13
N LYS A 119 16.88 16.92 10.30
CA LYS A 119 17.21 16.73 8.88
C LYS A 119 18.26 15.65 8.65
N LYS A 120 19.24 15.53 9.56
CA LYS A 120 20.32 14.51 9.48
C LYS A 120 19.81 13.05 9.54
N ALA A 121 18.60 12.83 10.07
CA ALA A 121 17.96 11.53 10.14
C ALA A 121 17.05 11.26 8.93
N VAL A 122 16.97 12.21 7.99
CA VAL A 122 16.15 12.16 6.80
C VAL A 122 17.03 12.11 5.55
N SER A 123 16.76 11.14 4.69
CA SER A 123 17.36 11.05 3.36
C SER A 123 16.25 10.97 2.31
N GLU A 124 16.43 11.62 1.17
CA GLU A 124 15.57 11.39 0.02
C GLU A 124 15.88 10.01 -0.58
N ASN A 125 14.89 9.12 -0.64
CA ASN A 125 15.01 7.77 -1.18
C ASN A 125 14.84 7.79 -2.71
N SER A 126 13.84 8.54 -3.16
CA SER A 126 13.55 8.93 -4.53
C SER A 126 12.73 10.23 -4.51
N PRO A 127 12.57 10.96 -5.64
CA PRO A 127 11.79 12.20 -5.66
C PRO A 127 10.41 12.03 -5.01
N GLY A 128 10.11 12.84 -3.98
CA GLY A 128 8.86 12.78 -3.22
C GLY A 128 8.80 11.71 -2.12
N PHE A 129 9.79 10.82 -2.03
CA PHE A 129 9.89 9.78 -1.00
C PHE A 129 11.04 10.07 -0.03
N TYR A 130 10.71 10.39 1.22
CA TYR A 130 11.67 10.76 2.26
C TYR A 130 11.75 9.69 3.32
N ARG A 131 12.95 9.16 3.52
CA ARG A 131 13.22 8.13 4.52
C ARG A 131 13.68 8.74 5.83
N ILE A 132 12.95 8.44 6.90
CA ILE A 132 13.35 8.68 8.29
C ILE A 132 14.05 7.41 8.79
N ARG A 133 15.28 7.52 9.29
CA ARG A 133 16.01 6.37 9.86
C ARG A 133 16.78 6.72 11.13
N GLY A 134 16.61 5.91 12.16
CA GLY A 134 17.38 6.00 13.40
C GLY A 134 16.63 5.57 14.65
N THR A 135 17.20 5.88 15.80
CA THR A 135 16.57 5.71 17.11
C THR A 135 16.12 7.06 17.63
N PHE A 136 14.87 7.13 18.09
CA PHE A 136 14.20 8.37 18.48
C PHE A 136 13.48 8.22 19.81
N GLU A 137 13.35 9.34 20.53
CA GLU A 137 12.27 9.53 21.49
C GLU A 137 11.13 10.26 20.80
N ALA A 138 9.91 9.73 20.90
CA ALA A 138 8.71 10.37 20.35
C ALA A 138 8.01 11.21 21.41
N GLU A 139 7.62 12.42 21.02
CA GLU A 139 6.64 13.23 21.72
C GLU A 139 5.40 13.38 20.84
N GLN A 140 4.23 13.11 21.40
CA GLN A 140 2.97 13.29 20.69
C GLN A 140 2.49 14.75 20.84
N LEU A 141 2.32 15.44 19.72
CA LEU A 141 1.84 16.82 19.65
C LEU A 141 0.36 16.84 19.25
N GLY A 142 -0.51 16.56 20.22
CA GLY A 142 -1.94 16.38 19.97
C GLY A 142 -2.22 15.14 19.10
N ASP A 143 -3.35 15.11 18.40
CA ASP A 143 -3.75 13.89 17.66
C ASP A 143 -3.17 13.82 16.23
N SER A 144 -2.60 14.91 15.72
CA SER A 144 -2.22 15.05 14.31
C SER A 144 -0.72 15.20 14.06
N ALA A 145 0.13 15.15 15.09
CA ALA A 145 1.57 15.27 14.89
C ALA A 145 2.42 14.55 15.95
N PHE A 146 3.64 14.18 15.56
CA PHE A 146 4.70 13.72 16.44
C PHE A 146 5.97 14.55 16.24
N ASP A 147 6.66 14.84 17.33
CA ASP A 147 8.03 15.33 17.33
C ASP A 147 8.98 14.17 17.70
N LEU A 148 9.97 13.92 16.84
CA LEU A 148 11.01 12.94 17.07
C LEU A 148 12.32 13.62 17.45
N SER A 149 12.80 13.29 18.65
CA SER A 149 14.11 13.66 19.15
C SER A 149 15.13 12.57 18.81
N THR A 150 16.09 12.88 17.93
CA THR A 150 17.09 11.91 17.45
C THR A 150 18.09 11.53 18.54
N LYS A 151 18.20 10.23 18.83
CA LYS A 151 19.25 9.66 19.70
C LYS A 151 20.42 9.12 18.89
N SER A 152 20.13 8.43 17.80
CA SER A 152 21.12 7.92 16.85
C SER A 152 20.51 7.86 15.46
N THR A 153 21.35 7.98 14.43
CA THR A 153 21.01 7.77 13.01
C THR A 153 21.58 6.45 12.49
N ASP A 154 22.13 5.62 13.38
CA ASP A 154 22.74 4.35 13.01
C ASP A 154 21.70 3.41 12.43
N GLU A 155 22.05 2.70 11.36
CA GLU A 155 21.22 1.62 10.85
C GLU A 155 21.37 0.36 11.71
N ILE A 156 20.31 -0.42 11.79
CA ILE A 156 20.39 -1.78 12.34
C ILE A 156 20.51 -2.74 11.15
N PRO A 157 21.68 -3.37 10.95
CA PRO A 157 21.89 -4.24 9.80
C PRO A 157 20.92 -5.40 9.75
N GLY A 158 20.45 -5.74 8.56
CA GLY A 158 19.60 -6.89 8.32
C GLY A 158 18.10 -6.63 8.49
N LEU A 159 17.65 -5.54 9.12
CA LEU A 159 16.21 -5.31 9.34
C LEU A 159 15.37 -5.29 8.06
N ILE A 160 15.94 -4.83 6.94
CA ILE A 160 15.26 -4.82 5.64
C ILE A 160 15.81 -5.96 4.78
N PRO A 161 14.98 -6.95 4.42
CA PRO A 161 15.38 -8.01 3.52
C PRO A 161 15.57 -7.45 2.11
N LYS A 162 16.60 -7.93 1.39
CA LYS A 162 16.95 -7.49 0.03
C LYS A 162 16.21 -8.31 -1.03
N ASN A 163 14.87 -8.25 -1.01
CA ASN A 163 14.00 -9.11 -1.82
C ASN A 163 13.67 -8.50 -3.19
N LYS A 164 13.41 -7.20 -3.23
CA LYS A 164 12.90 -6.46 -4.38
C LYS A 164 13.76 -5.25 -4.68
N GLU A 165 13.88 -4.90 -5.95
CA GLU A 165 14.60 -3.72 -6.41
C GLU A 165 13.64 -2.88 -7.27
N LEU A 166 13.46 -1.61 -6.90
CA LEU A 166 12.53 -0.69 -7.57
C LEU A 166 12.71 -0.71 -9.10
N LYS A 167 13.94 -0.45 -9.57
CA LYS A 167 14.26 -0.40 -11.00
C LYS A 167 13.92 -1.69 -11.74
N LYS A 168 14.16 -2.84 -11.11
CA LYS A 168 13.91 -4.16 -11.71
C LYS A 168 12.42 -4.41 -11.87
N GLU A 169 11.65 -4.14 -10.83
CA GLU A 169 10.19 -4.32 -10.83
C GLU A 169 9.51 -3.32 -11.78
N CYS A 170 9.95 -2.06 -11.83
CA CYS A 170 9.42 -1.05 -12.74
C CYS A 170 9.73 -1.31 -14.22
N SER A 171 10.82 -2.03 -14.52
CA SER A 171 11.21 -2.37 -15.91
C SER A 171 10.61 -3.68 -16.40
N ASP A 172 10.00 -4.46 -15.52
CA ASP A 172 9.40 -5.75 -15.85
C ASP A 172 7.99 -5.53 -16.43
N PRO A 173 7.67 -6.06 -17.62
CA PRO A 173 6.32 -5.99 -18.19
C PRO A 173 5.22 -6.52 -17.26
N GLU A 174 5.55 -7.47 -16.39
CA GLU A 174 4.63 -8.06 -15.40
C GLU A 174 4.66 -7.34 -14.05
N GLY A 175 5.46 -6.27 -13.91
CA GLY A 175 5.59 -5.48 -12.68
C GLY A 175 4.25 -4.92 -12.21
N ALA A 176 3.53 -4.26 -13.11
CA ALA A 176 2.20 -3.71 -12.83
C ALA A 176 1.22 -4.80 -12.35
N ASN A 177 1.19 -5.96 -13.02
CA ASN A 177 0.32 -7.08 -12.65
C ASN A 177 0.64 -7.63 -11.25
N ARG A 178 1.93 -7.69 -10.87
CA ARG A 178 2.33 -8.14 -9.52
C ARG A 178 1.95 -7.14 -8.42
N ILE A 179 2.06 -5.85 -8.70
CA ILE A 179 1.66 -4.80 -7.77
C ILE A 179 0.14 -4.78 -7.60
N GLY A 180 -0.62 -4.87 -8.70
CA GLY A 180 -2.08 -4.99 -8.65
C GLY A 180 -2.53 -6.21 -7.85
N ALA A 181 -1.94 -7.39 -8.11
CA ALA A 181 -2.25 -8.61 -7.35
C ALA A 181 -1.92 -8.50 -5.85
N ALA A 182 -0.81 -7.82 -5.49
CA ALA A 182 -0.46 -7.57 -4.09
C ALA A 182 -1.44 -6.59 -3.43
N ALA A 183 -1.87 -5.55 -4.15
CA ALA A 183 -2.86 -4.59 -3.69
C ALA A 183 -4.24 -5.25 -3.50
N GLU A 184 -4.70 -6.06 -4.46
CA GLU A 184 -5.95 -6.82 -4.37
C GLU A 184 -5.92 -7.76 -3.16
N LYS A 185 -4.80 -8.47 -2.95
CA LYS A 185 -4.63 -9.32 -1.77
C LYS A 185 -4.74 -8.51 -0.47
N LEU A 186 -4.08 -7.36 -0.38
CA LEU A 186 -4.16 -6.49 0.80
C LEU A 186 -5.54 -5.84 0.98
N ALA A 187 -6.25 -5.56 -0.11
CA ALA A 187 -7.59 -5.00 -0.09
C ALA A 187 -8.59 -6.00 0.50
N ASN A 188 -8.51 -7.25 0.03
CA ASN A 188 -9.40 -8.34 0.43
C ASN A 188 -9.08 -8.93 1.81
N ASP A 189 -7.80 -8.91 2.20
CA ASP A 189 -7.32 -9.46 3.47
C ASP A 189 -6.25 -8.56 4.12
N PRO A 190 -6.67 -7.60 4.96
CA PRO A 190 -5.77 -6.70 5.69
C PRO A 190 -4.74 -7.43 6.57
N ASP A 191 -5.02 -8.66 7.02
CA ASP A 191 -4.10 -9.42 7.88
C ASP A 191 -2.85 -9.87 7.10
N THR A 192 -2.87 -9.83 5.76
CA THR A 192 -1.70 -10.13 4.91
C THR A 192 -0.65 -9.02 4.89
N ARG A 193 -0.94 -7.86 5.49
CA ARG A 193 -0.08 -6.67 5.44
C ARG A 193 1.35 -6.97 5.83
N GLU A 194 1.58 -7.69 6.92
CA GLU A 194 2.95 -7.97 7.40
C GLU A 194 3.75 -8.86 6.46
N ASP A 195 3.11 -9.83 5.81
CA ASP A 195 3.79 -10.72 4.86
C ASP A 195 4.07 -10.01 3.54
N LEU A 196 3.13 -9.18 3.07
CA LEU A 196 3.33 -8.32 1.91
C LEU A 196 4.42 -7.28 2.18
N ARG A 197 4.41 -6.63 3.36
CA ARG A 197 5.45 -5.71 3.81
C ARG A 197 6.82 -6.38 3.70
N LYS A 198 7.04 -7.52 4.34
CA LYS A 198 8.33 -8.26 4.26
C LYS A 198 8.75 -8.59 2.82
N THR A 199 7.80 -8.77 1.92
CA THR A 199 8.07 -9.03 0.50
C THR A 199 8.54 -7.76 -0.22
N TRP A 200 7.86 -6.63 0.01
CA TRP A 200 7.99 -5.40 -0.80
C TRP A 200 8.82 -4.28 -0.16
N ILE A 201 9.10 -4.38 1.14
CA ILE A 201 9.86 -3.43 1.98
C ILE A 201 11.21 -2.96 1.42
N SER A 202 11.87 -3.77 0.58
CA SER A 202 13.13 -3.37 -0.08
C SER A 202 12.94 -2.40 -1.25
N ALA A 203 11.71 -2.24 -1.73
CA ALA A 203 11.29 -1.27 -2.73
C ALA A 203 10.14 -0.42 -2.13
N PRO A 204 10.45 0.52 -1.23
CA PRO A 204 9.45 1.23 -0.43
C PRO A 204 8.45 2.02 -1.27
N GLU A 205 8.84 2.53 -2.45
CA GLU A 205 7.93 3.19 -3.39
C GLU A 205 6.84 2.23 -3.90
N LEU A 206 7.21 0.99 -4.21
CA LEU A 206 6.26 -0.04 -4.64
C LEU A 206 5.39 -0.51 -3.48
N TRP A 207 5.96 -0.59 -2.27
CA TRP A 207 5.17 -0.89 -1.08
C TRP A 207 4.13 0.20 -0.78
N TRP A 208 4.51 1.47 -0.90
CA TRP A 208 3.57 2.59 -0.86
C TRP A 208 2.46 2.44 -1.91
N ALA A 209 2.82 2.14 -3.16
CA ALA A 209 1.84 1.97 -4.24
C ALA A 209 0.84 0.83 -3.94
N ILE A 210 1.31 -0.31 -3.44
CA ILE A 210 0.45 -1.43 -3.02
C ILE A 210 -0.57 -0.99 -1.95
N GLN A 211 -0.11 -0.24 -0.95
CA GLN A 211 -0.98 0.24 0.12
C GLN A 211 -2.04 1.22 -0.40
N GLN A 212 -1.64 2.18 -1.24
CA GLN A 212 -2.55 3.16 -1.82
C GLN A 212 -3.59 2.51 -2.74
N SER A 213 -3.15 1.60 -3.61
CA SER A 213 -4.06 0.82 -4.46
C SER A 213 -5.03 -0.01 -3.64
N ALA A 214 -4.57 -0.65 -2.55
CA ALA A 214 -5.44 -1.45 -1.68
C ALA A 214 -6.49 -0.61 -0.95
N VAL A 215 -6.15 0.60 -0.50
CA VAL A 215 -7.10 1.55 0.09
C VAL A 215 -8.17 1.92 -0.95
N LEU A 216 -7.74 2.35 -2.13
CA LEU A 216 -8.66 2.76 -3.19
C LEU A 216 -9.59 1.63 -3.64
N MET A 217 -9.08 0.40 -3.76
CA MET A 217 -9.90 -0.77 -4.06
C MET A 217 -10.97 -1.01 -2.99
N ARG A 218 -10.64 -0.87 -1.70
CA ARG A 218 -11.65 -1.00 -0.62
C ARG A 218 -12.72 0.09 -0.70
N GLU A 219 -12.33 1.32 -0.99
CA GLU A 219 -13.25 2.46 -1.12
C GLU A 219 -14.15 2.36 -2.35
N THR A 220 -13.64 1.75 -3.42
CA THR A 220 -14.34 1.62 -4.72
C THR A 220 -14.95 0.23 -4.94
N ASN A 221 -14.96 -0.65 -3.93
CA ASN A 221 -15.38 -2.06 -4.06
C ASN A 221 -14.68 -2.83 -5.20
N GLY A 222 -13.40 -2.54 -5.43
CA GLY A 222 -12.55 -3.19 -6.44
C GLY A 222 -12.71 -2.61 -7.86
N GLU A 223 -13.40 -1.49 -8.04
CA GLU A 223 -13.62 -0.88 -9.35
C GLU A 223 -12.37 -0.15 -9.89
N THR A 224 -11.41 0.25 -9.05
CA THR A 224 -10.22 0.99 -9.49
C THR A 224 -9.00 0.72 -8.60
N GLU A 225 -7.83 0.52 -9.21
CA GLU A 225 -6.55 0.31 -8.54
C GLU A 225 -5.69 1.58 -8.41
N GLY A 226 -5.98 2.61 -9.22
CA GLY A 226 -5.23 3.88 -9.28
C GLY A 226 -3.91 3.77 -10.06
N ASP A 227 -3.28 4.92 -10.35
CA ASP A 227 -2.04 5.00 -11.13
C ASP A 227 -0.77 4.96 -10.24
N PHE A 228 -0.88 4.47 -9.00
CA PHE A 228 0.19 4.53 -8.01
C PHE A 228 1.45 3.74 -8.39
N PHE A 229 1.31 2.66 -9.18
CA PHE A 229 2.47 1.97 -9.75
C PHE A 229 3.31 2.89 -10.65
N PHE A 230 2.66 3.68 -11.49
CA PHE A 230 3.37 4.60 -12.38
C PHE A 230 4.07 5.69 -11.57
N GLN A 231 3.40 6.26 -10.57
CA GLN A 231 3.97 7.26 -9.67
C GLN A 231 5.20 6.72 -8.93
N ALA A 232 5.11 5.51 -8.35
CA ALA A 232 6.25 4.86 -7.71
C ALA A 232 7.45 4.64 -8.65
N CYS A 233 7.18 4.43 -9.94
CA CYS A 233 8.19 4.19 -10.96
C CYS A 233 8.71 5.46 -11.66
N GLU A 234 8.16 6.65 -11.41
CA GLU A 234 8.60 7.89 -12.07
C GLU A 234 10.09 8.16 -11.84
N SER A 235 10.55 7.91 -10.62
CA SER A 235 11.94 8.14 -10.18
C SER A 235 13.00 7.31 -10.90
N VAL A 236 12.61 6.20 -11.54
CA VAL A 236 13.53 5.30 -12.25
C VAL A 236 13.41 5.39 -13.77
N GLN A 237 12.48 6.21 -14.27
CA GLN A 237 12.28 6.48 -15.70
C GLN A 237 13.07 7.69 -16.20
N SER A 238 13.63 8.51 -15.29
CA SER A 238 14.45 9.70 -15.58
C SER A 238 15.92 9.38 -15.84
#